data_AF-A0A8D8PC15-F1
#
_entry.id   AF-A0A8D8PC15-F1
#
_cell.length_a   1.000
_cell.length_b   1.000
_cell.length_c   1.000
_cell.angle_alpha   90.00
_cell.angle_beta   90.00
_cell.angle_gamma   90.00
#
_symmetry.space_group_name_H-M   'P 1'
#
loop_
_entity.id
_entity.type
_entity.pdbx_description
1 polymer ?
#
loop_
_entity_poly.entity_id
_entity_poly.type
_entity_poly.pdbx_seq_one_letter_code
_entity_poly.pdbx_strand_id
1 'polypeptide(L)'
;MMETTTNAAGGEQLPGKRWNHLRKILERSGPFCPPNFTASTETLDFLLNTCKILVIGAGGLGCELLKDLALMGFRDIHVIDMDTIELSNLNRQFLFRRADIGRSKAECAAAFINGRVPGCTVTPHFCKIQDFDASFY
;
A
#
# COMPACT_ATOMS: atom_id res chain seq x y z
N MET A 1 -14.06 24.14 -35.73
CA MET A 1 -13.62 24.06 -34.32
C MET A 1 -13.36 22.59 -34.05
N MET A 2 -12.11 22.22 -33.77
CA MET A 2 -11.75 20.87 -33.37
C MET A 2 -11.92 20.77 -31.85
N GLU A 3 -12.87 19.96 -31.39
CA GLU A 3 -12.95 19.61 -29.97
C GLU A 3 -11.91 18.52 -29.70
N THR A 4 -10.87 18.91 -28.97
CA THR A 4 -9.92 17.99 -28.34
C THR A 4 -10.59 17.36 -27.12
N THR A 5 -11.05 16.12 -27.26
CA THR A 5 -11.42 15.28 -26.11
C THR A 5 -10.16 14.94 -25.31
N THR A 6 -10.10 15.45 -24.08
CA THR A 6 -9.13 15.10 -23.05
C THR A 6 -9.30 13.64 -22.66
N ASN A 7 -8.25 12.84 -22.85
CA ASN A 7 -8.20 11.44 -22.46
C ASN A 7 -8.02 11.36 -20.93
N ALA A 8 -9.08 11.01 -20.20
CA ALA A 8 -8.99 10.74 -18.77
C ALA A 8 -8.10 9.51 -18.52
N ALA A 9 -7.21 9.62 -17.55
CA ALA A 9 -6.24 8.60 -17.18
C ALA A 9 -6.91 7.22 -17.04
N GLY A 10 -6.34 6.22 -17.72
CA GLY A 10 -6.82 4.85 -17.73
C GLY A 10 -6.82 4.23 -16.34
N GLY A 11 -7.96 4.31 -15.65
CA GLY A 11 -8.26 3.48 -14.50
C GLY A 11 -8.53 2.06 -15.00
N GLU A 12 -7.56 1.16 -14.84
CA GLU A 12 -7.74 -0.26 -15.11
C GLU A 12 -8.95 -0.77 -14.29
N GLN A 13 -10.03 -1.19 -14.98
CA GLN A 13 -11.20 -1.77 -14.32
C GLN A 13 -10.77 -3.06 -13.62
N LEU A 14 -10.59 -2.99 -12.31
CA LEU A 14 -10.24 -4.15 -11.52
C LEU A 14 -11.32 -5.22 -11.66
N PRO A 15 -10.96 -6.51 -11.82
CA PRO A 15 -11.94 -7.57 -12.00
C PRO A 15 -12.95 -7.54 -10.86
N GLY A 16 -14.24 -7.59 -11.20
CA GLY A 16 -15.37 -7.33 -10.29
C GLY A 16 -15.47 -8.22 -9.03
N LYS A 17 -14.54 -9.16 -8.84
CA LYS A 17 -14.45 -10.05 -7.68
C LYS A 17 -13.26 -9.79 -6.75
N ARG A 18 -12.33 -8.89 -7.11
CA ARG A 18 -11.07 -8.71 -6.38
C ARG A 18 -11.26 -8.39 -4.89
N TRP A 19 -12.20 -7.52 -4.57
CA TRP A 19 -12.40 -7.01 -3.21
C TRP A 19 -13.55 -7.69 -2.46
N ASN A 20 -14.02 -8.86 -2.91
CA ASN A 20 -15.17 -9.55 -2.33
C ASN A 20 -15.02 -9.85 -0.83
N HIS A 21 -13.80 -10.12 -0.37
CA HIS A 21 -13.53 -10.37 1.05
C HIS A 21 -13.72 -9.12 1.90
N LEU A 22 -13.24 -7.96 1.42
CA LEU A 22 -13.41 -6.68 2.11
C LEU A 22 -14.86 -6.21 2.07
N ARG A 23 -15.52 -6.32 0.92
CA ARG A 23 -16.94 -5.94 0.78
C ARG A 23 -17.84 -6.63 1.81
N LYS A 24 -17.59 -7.91 2.12
CA LYS A 24 -18.34 -8.63 3.16
C LYS A 24 -18.22 -8.01 4.55
N ILE A 25 -17.10 -7.35 4.85
CA ILE A 25 -16.83 -6.72 6.14
C ILE A 25 -17.32 -5.26 6.14
N LEU A 26 -17.17 -4.55 5.02
CA LEU A 26 -17.47 -3.12 4.93
C LEU A 26 -18.94 -2.82 4.58
N GLU A 27 -19.60 -3.68 3.81
CA GLU A 27 -20.95 -3.43 3.26
C GLU A 27 -22.04 -4.15 4.06
N ARG A 28 -21.70 -4.78 5.20
CA ARG A 28 -22.65 -5.55 6.01
C ARG A 28 -22.50 -5.20 7.48
N SER A 29 -23.63 -4.96 8.15
CA SER A 29 -23.68 -4.81 9.60
C SER A 29 -23.67 -6.17 10.30
N GLY A 30 -23.26 -6.19 11.56
CA GLY A 30 -23.25 -7.38 12.41
C GLY A 30 -23.29 -7.03 13.91
N PRO A 31 -23.53 -8.01 14.79
CA PRO A 31 -23.71 -7.79 16.23
C PRO A 31 -22.44 -7.31 16.94
N PHE A 32 -21.27 -7.44 16.31
CA PHE A 32 -19.97 -7.01 16.85
C PHE A 32 -19.43 -5.74 16.17
N CYS A 33 -20.22 -5.07 15.33
CA CYS A 33 -19.84 -3.79 14.76
C CYS A 33 -19.72 -2.72 15.86
N PRO A 34 -18.71 -1.84 15.79
CA PRO A 34 -18.61 -0.75 16.76
C PRO A 34 -19.75 0.26 16.55
N PRO A 35 -20.15 1.04 17.58
CA PRO A 35 -21.32 1.92 17.50
C PRO A 35 -21.26 2.99 16.41
N ASN A 36 -20.05 3.35 15.98
CA ASN A 36 -19.79 4.35 14.93
C ASN A 36 -19.62 3.74 13.54
N PHE A 37 -19.78 2.42 13.37
CA PHE A 37 -19.72 1.79 12.06
C PHE A 37 -21.06 1.88 11.33
N THR A 38 -21.01 2.30 10.07
CA THR A 38 -22.14 2.25 9.14
C THR A 38 -21.74 1.41 7.95
N ALA A 39 -22.47 0.34 7.69
CA ALA A 39 -22.25 -0.51 6.51
C ALA A 39 -22.49 0.30 5.22
N SER A 40 -21.49 0.32 4.34
CA SER A 40 -21.46 1.28 3.22
C SER A 40 -20.54 0.79 2.10
N THR A 41 -20.92 1.08 0.86
CA THR A 41 -20.06 0.79 -0.31
C THR A 41 -18.96 1.83 -0.50
N GLU A 42 -19.21 3.04 -0.01
CA GLU A 42 -18.36 4.22 -0.05
C GLU A 42 -17.11 4.03 0.84
N THR A 43 -17.20 3.20 1.88
CA THR A 43 -16.04 2.92 2.76
C THR A 43 -14.90 2.27 1.99
N LEU A 44 -15.19 1.30 1.11
CA LEU A 44 -14.16 0.68 0.27
C LEU A 44 -13.53 1.70 -0.69
N ASP A 45 -14.34 2.60 -1.24
CA ASP A 45 -13.85 3.68 -2.11
C ASP A 45 -12.89 4.61 -1.35
N PHE A 46 -13.25 4.99 -0.12
CA PHE A 46 -12.39 5.78 0.76
C PHE A 46 -11.04 5.09 1.04
N LEU A 47 -11.04 3.79 1.35
CA LEU A 47 -9.78 3.04 1.58
C LEU A 47 -8.88 3.04 0.34
N LEU A 48 -9.47 2.86 -0.84
CA LEU A 48 -8.74 2.77 -2.11
C LEU A 48 -8.22 4.13 -2.57
N ASN A 49 -8.99 5.21 -2.41
CA ASN A 49 -8.73 6.46 -3.13
C ASN A 49 -8.35 7.64 -2.24
N THR A 50 -8.60 7.57 -0.92
CA THR A 50 -8.45 8.72 -0.02
C THR A 50 -7.54 8.42 1.17
N CYS A 51 -7.60 7.20 1.70
CA CYS A 51 -6.83 6.84 2.89
C CYS A 51 -5.34 6.73 2.56
N LYS A 52 -4.53 7.59 3.20
CA LYS A 52 -3.08 7.57 3.12
C LYS A 52 -2.48 6.88 4.34
N ILE A 53 -1.52 6.00 4.12
CA ILE A 53 -0.84 5.27 5.20
C ILE A 53 0.66 5.46 5.09
N LEU A 54 1.31 5.78 6.21
CA LEU A 54 2.75 5.77 6.33
C LEU A 54 3.21 4.53 7.12
N VAL A 55 4.04 3.70 6.51
CA VAL A 55 4.72 2.57 7.15
C VAL A 55 6.16 2.98 7.48
N ILE A 56 6.54 2.85 8.75
CA ILE A 56 7.90 3.13 9.21
C ILE A 56 8.65 1.80 9.39
N GLY A 57 9.67 1.60 8.56
CA GLY A 57 10.45 0.38 8.44
C GLY A 57 9.93 -0.54 7.33
N ALA A 58 10.85 -1.07 6.53
CA ALA A 58 10.66 -2.06 5.47
C ALA A 58 11.34 -3.41 5.81
N GLY A 59 11.84 -3.57 7.05
CA GLY A 59 12.29 -4.86 7.60
C GLY A 59 11.15 -5.86 7.82
N GLY A 60 11.40 -6.99 8.48
CA GLY A 60 10.45 -8.12 8.58
C GLY A 60 8.97 -7.76 8.81
N LEU A 61 8.68 -6.92 9.81
CA LEU A 61 7.31 -6.42 10.05
C LEU A 61 6.81 -5.50 8.93
N GLY A 62 7.66 -4.58 8.45
CA GLY A 62 7.34 -3.70 7.32
C GLY A 62 6.99 -4.46 6.04
N CYS A 63 7.72 -5.53 5.75
CA CYS A 63 7.42 -6.43 4.62
C CYS A 63 6.01 -7.02 4.73
N GLU A 64 5.65 -7.54 5.90
CA GLU A 64 4.32 -8.11 6.16
C GLU A 64 3.23 -7.03 6.12
N LEU A 65 3.44 -5.89 6.77
CA LEU A 65 2.49 -4.77 6.79
C LEU A 65 2.20 -4.24 5.38
N LEU A 66 3.22 -4.05 4.55
CA LEU A 66 3.02 -3.59 3.18
C LEU A 66 2.17 -4.55 2.36
N LYS A 67 2.42 -5.87 2.49
CA LYS A 67 1.59 -6.90 1.86
C LYS A 67 0.15 -6.82 2.37
N ASP A 68 -0.03 -6.80 3.68
CA ASP A 68 -1.35 -6.81 4.31
C ASP A 68 -2.18 -5.59 3.91
N LEU A 69 -1.61 -4.39 4.04
CA LEU A 69 -2.28 -3.14 3.68
C LEU A 69 -2.67 -3.11 2.20
N ALA A 70 -1.75 -3.47 1.30
CA ALA A 70 -2.02 -3.51 -0.14
C ALA A 70 -3.13 -4.51 -0.51
N LEU A 71 -3.21 -5.66 0.19
CA LEU A 71 -4.26 -6.66 0.00
C LEU A 71 -5.56 -6.31 0.75
N MET A 72 -5.52 -5.38 1.70
CA MET A 72 -6.67 -4.86 2.44
C MET A 72 -7.31 -3.62 1.77
N GLY A 73 -6.88 -3.28 0.56
CA GLY A 73 -7.51 -2.23 -0.25
C GLY A 73 -6.95 -0.84 -0.02
N PHE A 74 -5.86 -0.69 0.72
CA PHE A 74 -5.12 0.58 0.77
C PHE A 74 -4.22 0.69 -0.45
N ARG A 75 -4.26 1.85 -1.12
CA ARG A 75 -3.46 2.08 -2.33
C ARG A 75 -2.42 3.18 -2.17
N ASP A 76 -2.68 4.20 -1.37
CA ASP A 76 -1.73 5.29 -1.13
C ASP A 76 -0.92 4.96 0.13
N ILE A 77 0.22 4.29 -0.07
CA ILE A 77 1.09 3.85 1.00
C ILE A 77 2.46 4.48 0.83
N HIS A 78 2.98 5.08 1.88
CA HIS A 78 4.35 5.57 1.96
C HIS A 78 5.15 4.63 2.83
N VAL A 79 6.42 4.39 2.49
CA VAL A 79 7.33 3.61 3.33
C VAL A 79 8.65 4.33 3.55
N ILE A 80 9.05 4.48 4.82
CA ILE A 80 10.37 5.01 5.21
C ILE A 80 11.23 3.86 5.71
N ASP A 81 12.44 3.71 5.18
CA ASP A 81 13.47 2.85 5.77
C ASP A 81 14.85 3.39 5.37
N MET A 82 15.79 3.45 6.32
CA MET A 82 17.14 3.98 6.11
C MET A 82 18.18 2.90 5.79
N ASP A 83 17.81 1.62 5.85
CA ASP A 83 18.73 0.51 5.70
C ASP A 83 18.83 0.04 4.24
N THR A 84 19.93 -0.65 3.98
CA THR A 84 20.12 -1.45 2.77
C THR A 84 19.90 -2.93 3.05
N ILE A 85 19.64 -3.70 2.00
CA ILE A 85 19.34 -5.14 2.10
C ILE A 85 20.61 -5.95 2.34
N GLU A 86 20.58 -6.83 3.33
CA GLU A 86 21.65 -7.78 3.63
C GLU A 86 21.22 -9.24 3.40
N LEU A 87 22.20 -10.13 3.21
CA LEU A 87 21.93 -11.57 3.08
C LEU A 87 21.16 -12.14 4.29
N SER A 88 21.47 -11.66 5.50
CA SER A 88 20.82 -12.05 6.77
C SER A 88 19.33 -11.73 6.82
N ASN A 89 18.84 -10.85 5.94
CA ASN A 89 17.47 -10.40 5.89
C ASN A 89 16.57 -11.39 5.14
N LEU A 90 17.13 -12.13 4.18
CA LEU A 90 16.38 -12.94 3.22
C LEU A 90 15.65 -14.15 3.85
N ASN A 91 15.97 -14.51 5.09
CA ASN A 91 15.28 -15.59 5.80
C ASN A 91 13.86 -15.22 6.26
N ARG A 92 13.52 -13.93 6.29
CA ARG A 92 12.24 -13.42 6.81
C ARG A 92 11.66 -12.23 6.05
N GLN A 93 12.47 -11.51 5.27
CA GLN A 93 12.05 -10.32 4.53
C GLN A 93 11.75 -10.69 3.08
N PHE A 94 10.61 -11.37 2.88
CA PHE A 94 10.24 -12.04 1.64
C PHE A 94 9.97 -11.11 0.45
N LEU A 95 9.99 -9.78 0.63
CA LEU A 95 9.94 -8.82 -0.48
C LEU A 95 11.29 -8.73 -1.22
N PHE A 96 12.40 -9.15 -0.60
CA PHE A 96 13.74 -8.99 -1.14
C PHE A 96 14.27 -10.30 -1.76
N ARG A 97 15.13 -10.17 -2.76
CA ARG A 97 15.84 -11.30 -3.40
C ARG A 97 17.35 -11.11 -3.26
N ARG A 98 18.09 -12.17 -3.56
CA ARG A 98 19.56 -12.15 -3.52
C ARG A 98 20.17 -11.09 -4.45
N ALA A 99 19.49 -10.79 -5.56
CA ALA A 99 19.87 -9.72 -6.49
C ALA A 99 19.67 -8.30 -5.93
N ASP A 100 18.95 -8.16 -4.82
CA ASP A 100 18.67 -6.86 -4.20
C ASP A 100 19.65 -6.49 -3.09
N ILE A 101 20.59 -7.38 -2.73
CA ILE A 101 21.57 -7.12 -1.67
C ILE A 101 22.36 -5.84 -1.97
N GLY A 102 22.46 -4.96 -0.96
CA GLY A 102 23.10 -3.64 -1.05
C GLY A 102 22.19 -2.51 -1.54
N ARG A 103 20.98 -2.81 -2.04
CA ARG A 103 20.00 -1.79 -2.44
C ARG A 103 19.16 -1.33 -1.24
N SER A 104 18.52 -0.17 -1.38
CA SER A 104 17.59 0.36 -0.37
C SER A 104 16.43 -0.60 -0.10
N LYS A 105 16.15 -0.88 1.18
CA LYS A 105 14.98 -1.67 1.56
C LYS A 105 13.67 -0.98 1.16
N ALA A 106 13.57 0.34 1.37
CA ALA A 106 12.37 1.11 1.03
C ALA A 106 12.06 1.01 -0.46
N GLU A 107 13.04 1.28 -1.32
CA GLU A 107 12.87 1.25 -2.77
C GLU A 107 12.53 -0.14 -3.30
N CYS A 108 13.26 -1.17 -2.87
CA CYS A 108 13.00 -2.55 -3.28
C CYS A 108 11.64 -3.04 -2.78
N ALA A 109 11.23 -2.69 -1.56
CA ALA A 109 9.93 -3.08 -1.01
C ALA A 109 8.78 -2.45 -1.81
N ALA A 110 8.88 -1.15 -2.08
CA ALA A 110 7.90 -0.44 -2.90
C ALA A 110 7.80 -1.01 -4.32
N ALA A 111 8.95 -1.21 -4.97
CA ALA A 111 8.99 -1.79 -6.32
C ALA A 111 8.36 -3.19 -6.36
N PHE A 112 8.63 -4.03 -5.36
CA PHE A 112 8.05 -5.37 -5.29
C PHE A 112 6.52 -5.32 -5.15
N ILE A 113 6.00 -4.51 -4.22
CA ILE A 113 4.55 -4.41 -3.98
C ILE A 113 3.84 -3.82 -5.19
N ASN A 114 4.37 -2.75 -5.78
CA ASN A 114 3.77 -2.12 -6.98
C ASN A 114 3.73 -3.09 -8.17
N GLY A 115 4.76 -3.94 -8.32
CA GLY A 115 4.77 -4.98 -9.35
C GLY A 115 3.88 -6.19 -9.04
N ARG A 116 3.58 -6.45 -7.75
CA ARG A 116 2.82 -7.63 -7.31
C ARG A 116 1.34 -7.38 -7.14
N VAL A 117 0.94 -6.20 -6.69
CA VAL A 117 -0.43 -5.85 -6.31
C VAL A 117 -0.92 -4.71 -7.23
N PRO A 118 -1.62 -5.03 -8.34
CA PRO A 118 -2.02 -4.03 -9.32
C PRO A 118 -2.87 -2.92 -8.68
N GLY A 119 -2.66 -1.67 -9.07
CA GLY A 119 -3.40 -0.52 -8.54
C GLY A 119 -3.03 -0.11 -7.11
N CYS A 120 -2.06 -0.75 -6.46
CA CYS A 120 -1.42 -0.21 -5.26
C CYS A 120 -0.25 0.70 -5.66
N THR A 121 -0.07 1.80 -4.94
CA THR A 121 1.03 2.74 -5.12
C THR A 121 1.78 2.90 -3.80
N VAL A 122 2.90 2.22 -3.68
CA VAL A 122 3.84 2.40 -2.58
C VAL A 122 4.91 3.42 -3.00
N THR A 123 5.01 4.51 -2.25
CA THR A 123 6.03 5.56 -2.43
C THR A 123 7.17 5.34 -1.42
N PRO A 124 8.40 5.03 -1.88
CA PRO A 124 9.54 4.79 -0.99
C PRO A 124 10.23 6.08 -0.56
N HIS A 125 10.76 6.08 0.66
CA HIS A 125 11.61 7.12 1.24
C HIS A 125 12.84 6.45 1.85
N PHE A 126 13.98 6.54 1.16
CA PHE A 126 15.25 5.99 1.66
C PHE A 126 15.95 7.01 2.55
N CYS A 127 15.46 7.15 3.78
CA CYS A 127 15.93 8.14 4.74
C CYS A 127 15.55 7.74 6.16
N LYS A 128 15.99 8.53 7.13
CA LYS A 128 15.59 8.37 8.52
C LYS A 128 14.27 9.09 8.76
N ILE A 129 13.50 8.65 9.75
CA ILE A 129 12.27 9.34 10.15
C ILE A 129 12.55 10.77 10.66
N GLN A 130 13.75 11.00 11.20
CA GLN A 130 14.20 12.31 11.71
C GLN A 130 14.50 13.32 10.59
N ASP A 131 14.58 12.87 9.33
CA ASP A 131 14.83 13.75 8.20
C ASP A 131 13.55 14.51 7.77
N PHE A 132 12.39 14.12 8.32
CA PHE A 132 11.10 14.77 8.10
C PHE A 132 10.63 15.58 9.31
N ASP A 133 9.95 16.68 9.04
CA ASP A 133 9.29 17.51 10.05
C ASP A 133 7.78 17.19 10.15
N ALA A 134 7.09 17.91 11.05
CA ALA A 134 5.66 17.72 11.29
C ALA A 134 4.76 18.05 10.10
N SER A 135 5.25 18.71 9.04
CA SER A 135 4.45 18.97 7.84
C SER A 135 4.34 17.76 6.92
N PHE A 136 5.24 16.80 7.08
CA PHE A 136 5.22 15.55 6.33
C PHE A 136 4.23 14.52 6.91
N TYR A 137 4.09 14.48 8.24
CA TYR A 137 3.26 13.53 8.98
C TYR A 137 1.82 14.02 9.12
#